data_AF-A0A353NM09-F1
#
_entry.id   AF-A0A353NM09-F1
#
_cell.length_a   1.000
_cell.length_b   1.000
_cell.length_c   1.000
_cell.angle_alpha   90.00
_cell.angle_beta   90.00
_cell.angle_gamma   90.00
#
_symmetry.space_group_name_H-M   'P 1'
#
loop_
_entity.id
_entity.type
_entity.pdbx_description
1 polymer ?
#
loop_
_entity_poly.entity_id
_entity_poly.type
_entity_poly.pdbx_seq_one_letter_code
_entity_poly.pdbx_strand_id
1 'polypeptide(L)'
;MENEYFFLRNIHKALGLAPDNDRSRQRYPELFAAPDTRKILHRVRNRTAEERDELVELLRTNAQALGIHLHLAESEPDAATIVVEIIRSREPEFSHTKHVILHDHPDVAALQLWKRFTREAVTVHTTFSSDRELREKTIASFIGITAPAIGV
;
A
#
# COMPACT_ATOMS: atom_id res chain seq x y z
N MET A 1 23.75 -7.97 31.32
CA MET A 1 23.63 -6.58 31.80
C MET A 1 24.99 -5.96 32.16
N GLU A 2 25.84 -6.59 32.98
CA GLU A 2 27.18 -6.04 33.32
C GLU A 2 28.08 -5.78 32.10
N ASN A 3 28.19 -6.74 31.17
CA ASN A 3 29.05 -6.59 29.99
C ASN A 3 28.62 -5.45 29.06
N GLU A 4 27.31 -5.22 28.94
CA GLU A 4 26.74 -4.14 28.12
C GLU A 4 27.05 -2.77 28.72
N TYR A 5 26.94 -2.65 30.06
CA TYR A 5 27.30 -1.46 30.79
C TYR A 5 28.77 -1.06 30.58
N PHE A 6 29.70 -2.00 30.75
CA PHE A 6 31.13 -1.74 30.53
C PHE A 6 31.46 -1.41 29.07
N PHE A 7 30.81 -2.09 28.12
CA PHE A 7 30.97 -1.84 26.70
C PHE A 7 30.55 -0.41 26.31
N LEU A 8 29.35 0.02 26.72
CA LEU A 8 28.85 1.37 26.44
C LEU A 8 29.70 2.44 27.12
N ARG A 9 30.17 2.18 28.35
CA ARG A 9 31.05 3.09 29.08
C ARG A 9 32.39 3.31 28.37
N ASN A 10 32.97 2.25 27.80
CA ASN A 10 34.21 2.34 27.02
C ASN A 10 34.02 3.13 25.73
N ILE A 11 32.87 2.95 25.04
CA ILE A 11 32.51 3.74 23.86
C ILE A 11 32.38 5.22 24.23
N HIS A 12 31.66 5.56 25.30
CA HIS A 12 31.53 6.95 25.75
C HIS A 12 32.90 7.59 26.04
N LYS A 13 33.78 6.88 26.74
CA LYS A 13 35.14 7.35 27.03
C LYS A 13 35.97 7.58 25.75
N ALA A 14 35.91 6.66 24.79
CA ALA A 14 36.61 6.79 23.51
C ALA A 14 36.12 7.98 22.67
N LEU A 15 34.83 8.33 22.80
CA LEU A 15 34.21 9.47 22.14
C LEU A 15 34.34 10.79 22.93
N GLY A 16 35.07 10.80 24.07
CA GLY A 16 35.22 11.99 24.92
C GLY A 16 33.95 12.40 25.66
N LEU A 17 32.96 11.51 25.77
CA LEU A 17 31.70 11.74 26.47
C LEU A 17 31.78 11.24 27.91
N ALA A 18 31.01 11.84 28.81
CA ALA A 18 30.93 11.37 30.19
C ALA A 18 30.40 9.93 30.24
N PRO A 19 31.01 9.03 31.03
CA PRO A 19 30.67 7.60 31.07
C PRO A 19 29.22 7.34 31.48
N ASP A 20 28.68 8.18 32.35
CA ASP A 20 27.31 8.09 32.90
C ASP A 20 26.32 9.00 32.17
N ASN A 21 26.66 9.40 30.94
CA ASN A 21 25.80 10.25 30.12
C ASN A 21 24.66 9.42 29.52
N ASP A 22 23.66 9.11 30.34
CA ASP A 22 22.50 8.37 29.89
C ASP A 22 21.76 9.18 28.81
N ARG A 23 21.63 8.59 27.61
CA ARG A 23 20.98 9.25 26.48
C ARG A 23 19.48 9.10 26.65
N SER A 24 18.86 10.03 27.38
CA SER A 24 17.41 10.05 27.48
C SER A 24 16.78 10.61 26.20
N ARG A 25 15.59 10.10 25.84
CA ARG A 25 14.80 10.64 24.73
C ARG A 25 14.47 12.13 24.92
N GLN A 26 14.41 12.62 26.16
CA GLN A 26 14.17 14.03 26.45
C GLN A 26 15.36 14.93 26.10
N ARG A 27 16.57 14.37 26.00
CA ARG A 27 17.78 15.14 25.72
C ARG A 27 18.05 15.34 24.23
N TYR A 28 17.44 14.50 23.40
CA TYR A 28 17.52 14.57 21.93
C TYR A 28 16.12 14.44 21.29
N PRO A 29 15.15 15.28 21.69
CA PRO A 29 13.76 15.17 21.24
C PRO A 29 13.64 15.25 19.71
N GLU A 30 14.55 15.98 19.04
CA GLU A 30 14.62 16.11 17.59
C GLU A 30 14.90 14.80 16.84
N LEU A 31 15.65 13.87 17.43
CA LEU A 31 15.92 12.54 16.81
C LEU A 31 14.68 11.64 16.83
N PHE A 32 13.73 11.93 17.72
CA PHE A 32 12.49 11.17 17.90
C PHE A 32 11.25 11.97 17.49
N ALA A 33 11.44 13.20 17.00
CA ALA A 33 10.37 14.01 16.48
C ALA A 33 9.94 13.44 15.12
N ALA A 34 8.63 13.29 14.93
CA ALA A 34 8.10 13.01 13.59
C ALA A 34 8.50 14.18 12.67
N PRO A 35 8.94 13.89 11.43
CA PRO A 35 9.27 14.95 10.48
C PRO A 35 8.05 15.85 10.26
N ASP A 36 8.26 17.17 10.19
CA ASP A 36 7.19 18.11 9.93
C ASP A 36 6.72 17.98 8.46
N THR A 37 5.68 17.17 8.26
CA THR A 37 5.10 16.92 6.94
C THR A 37 4.13 18.02 6.48
N ARG A 38 3.85 19.05 7.30
CA ARG A 38 2.83 20.07 6.98
C ARG A 38 3.10 20.78 5.66
N LYS A 39 4.37 21.13 5.38
CA LYS A 39 4.76 21.77 4.11
C LYS A 39 4.55 20.84 2.91
N ILE A 40 4.86 19.56 3.07
CA ILE A 40 4.68 18.54 2.03
C ILE A 40 3.18 18.36 1.75
N LEU A 41 2.36 18.21 2.80
CA LEU A 41 0.91 18.07 2.69
C LEU A 41 0.27 19.31 2.07
N HIS A 42 0.72 20.51 2.44
CA HIS A 42 0.26 21.75 1.83
C HIS A 42 0.56 21.78 0.33
N ARG A 43 1.78 21.40 -0.08
CA ARG A 43 2.13 21.30 -1.51
C ARG A 43 1.28 20.27 -2.23
N VAL A 44 1.10 19.07 -1.65
CA VAL A 44 0.30 17.99 -2.25
C VAL A 44 -1.15 18.43 -2.46
N ARG A 45 -1.75 19.10 -1.47
CA ARG A 45 -3.14 19.59 -1.54
C ARG A 45 -3.34 20.70 -2.57
N ASN A 46 -2.31 21.50 -2.82
CA ASN A 46 -2.37 22.67 -3.70
C ASN A 46 -1.67 22.46 -5.06
N ARG A 47 -1.48 21.21 -5.50
CA ARG A 47 -0.89 20.94 -6.82
C ARG A 47 -1.75 21.48 -7.94
N THR A 48 -1.11 22.03 -8.97
CA THR A 48 -1.82 22.48 -10.18
C THR A 48 -2.33 21.29 -11.01
N ALA A 49 -3.07 21.55 -12.09
CA ALA A 49 -3.45 20.48 -13.01
C ALA A 49 -2.21 19.91 -13.71
N GLU A 50 -1.31 20.78 -14.16
CA GLU A 50 -0.08 20.43 -14.86
C GLU A 50 0.84 19.58 -13.96
N GLU A 51 1.02 19.95 -12.69
CA GLU A 51 1.82 19.16 -11.75
C GLU A 51 1.20 17.77 -11.49
N ARG A 52 -0.13 17.63 -11.58
CA ARG A 52 -0.79 16.33 -11.42
C ARG A 52 -0.60 15.46 -12.66
N ASP A 53 -0.73 16.05 -13.84
CA ASP A 53 -0.49 15.36 -15.10
C ASP A 53 0.94 14.87 -15.20
N GLU A 54 1.93 15.69 -14.83
CA GLU A 54 3.34 15.30 -14.75
C GLU A 54 3.57 14.09 -13.82
N LEU A 55 2.85 14.00 -12.70
CA LEU A 55 2.95 12.86 -11.79
C LEU A 55 2.34 11.58 -12.37
N VAL A 56 1.23 11.70 -13.10
CA VAL A 56 0.61 10.57 -13.81
C VAL A 56 1.57 10.07 -14.90
N GLU A 57 2.20 10.97 -15.63
CA GLU A 57 3.20 10.67 -16.64
C GLU A 57 4.42 9.95 -16.07
N LEU A 58 4.92 10.44 -14.93
CA LEU A 58 6.01 9.79 -14.20
C LEU A 58 5.61 8.38 -13.74
N LEU A 59 4.39 8.22 -13.21
CA LEU A 59 3.87 6.91 -12.80
C LEU A 59 3.79 5.96 -13.99
N ARG A 60 3.25 6.42 -15.13
CA ARG A 60 3.15 5.62 -16.36
C ARG A 60 4.51 5.14 -16.84
N THR A 61 5.48 6.05 -16.89
CA THR A 61 6.84 5.76 -17.36
C THR A 61 7.51 4.70 -16.47
N ASN A 62 7.41 4.88 -15.14
CA ASN A 62 7.99 3.94 -14.19
C ASN A 62 7.25 2.59 -14.18
N ALA A 63 5.92 2.59 -14.30
CA ALA A 63 5.12 1.38 -14.39
C ALA A 63 5.52 0.55 -15.61
N GLN A 64 5.66 1.18 -16.78
CA GLN A 64 6.10 0.50 -18.00
C GLN A 64 7.48 -0.14 -17.84
N ALA A 65 8.43 0.55 -17.23
CA ALA A 65 9.78 0.02 -16.98
C ALA A 65 9.78 -1.22 -16.07
N LEU A 66 8.75 -1.37 -15.22
CA LEU A 66 8.56 -2.52 -14.33
C LEU A 66 7.63 -3.60 -14.90
N GLY A 67 7.16 -3.45 -16.14
CA GLY A 67 6.18 -4.36 -16.74
C GLY A 67 4.78 -4.26 -16.12
N ILE A 68 4.48 -3.15 -15.45
CA ILE A 68 3.17 -2.88 -14.85
C ILE A 68 2.28 -2.19 -15.89
N HIS A 69 1.11 -2.77 -16.15
CA HIS A 69 0.10 -2.17 -17.03
C HIS A 69 -0.73 -1.16 -16.25
N LEU A 70 -0.51 0.14 -16.52
CA LEU A 70 -1.28 1.23 -15.93
C LEU A 70 -2.53 1.52 -16.76
N HIS A 71 -3.68 1.59 -16.09
CA HIS A 71 -4.95 2.01 -16.68
C HIS A 71 -5.43 3.29 -15.99
N LEU A 72 -5.75 4.32 -16.78
CA LEU A 72 -6.32 5.56 -16.28
C LEU A 72 -7.85 5.49 -16.34
N ALA A 73 -8.51 5.95 -15.30
CA ALA A 73 -9.96 6.02 -15.20
C ALA A 73 -10.37 7.43 -14.77
N GLU A 74 -11.34 8.02 -15.46
CA GLU A 74 -11.86 9.36 -15.15
C GLU A 74 -12.86 9.33 -13.99
N SER A 75 -13.45 8.17 -13.72
CA SER A 75 -14.46 7.97 -12.69
C SER A 75 -14.41 6.57 -12.06
N GLU A 76 -15.01 6.41 -10.88
CA GLU A 76 -15.14 5.09 -10.23
C GLU A 76 -15.90 4.06 -11.11
N PRO A 77 -17.00 4.41 -11.81
CA PRO A 77 -17.63 3.51 -12.77
C PRO A 77 -16.71 3.04 -13.91
N ASP A 78 -15.83 3.91 -14.41
CA ASP A 78 -14.88 3.58 -15.46
C ASP A 78 -13.80 2.64 -14.94
N ALA A 79 -13.26 2.92 -13.74
CA ALA A 79 -12.31 2.04 -13.08
C ALA A 79 -12.89 0.63 -12.88
N ALA A 80 -14.14 0.54 -12.43
CA ALA A 80 -14.83 -0.74 -12.29
C ALA A 80 -15.04 -1.46 -13.63
N THR A 81 -15.29 -0.72 -14.72
CA THR A 81 -15.41 -1.31 -16.07
C THR A 81 -14.08 -1.87 -16.55
N ILE A 82 -12.99 -1.12 -16.39
CA ILE A 82 -11.63 -1.58 -16.71
C ILE A 82 -11.28 -2.85 -15.94
N VAL A 83 -11.52 -2.87 -14.63
CA VAL A 83 -11.25 -4.04 -13.77
C VAL A 83 -12.06 -5.26 -14.23
N VAL A 84 -13.33 -5.07 -14.55
CA VAL A 84 -14.18 -6.17 -15.06
C VAL A 84 -13.65 -6.73 -16.37
N GLU A 85 -13.25 -5.88 -17.31
CA GLU A 85 -12.68 -6.32 -18.59
C GLU A 85 -11.35 -7.06 -18.41
N ILE A 86 -10.51 -6.63 -17.46
CA ILE A 86 -9.27 -7.35 -17.10
C ILE A 86 -9.59 -8.76 -16.56
N ILE A 87 -10.58 -8.89 -15.69
CA ILE A 87 -10.99 -10.20 -15.14
C ILE A 87 -11.58 -11.09 -16.23
N ARG A 88 -12.38 -10.54 -17.14
CA ARG A 88 -13.00 -11.29 -18.24
C ARG A 88 -11.98 -11.77 -19.27
N SER A 89 -11.03 -10.92 -19.62
CA SER A 89 -10.03 -11.21 -20.67
C SER A 89 -8.94 -12.20 -20.24
N ARG A 90 -8.85 -12.53 -18.95
CA ARG A 90 -7.84 -13.44 -18.41
C ARG A 90 -8.44 -14.76 -17.97
N GLU A 91 -7.71 -15.84 -18.19
CA GLU A 91 -8.06 -17.18 -17.72
C GLU A 91 -7.21 -17.57 -16.51
N PRO A 92 -7.77 -18.27 -15.50
CA PRO A 92 -6.99 -18.80 -14.40
C PRO A 92 -5.98 -19.85 -14.90
N GLU A 93 -4.77 -19.85 -14.34
CA GLU A 93 -3.72 -20.79 -14.73
C GLU A 93 -4.00 -22.23 -14.24
N PHE A 94 -4.60 -22.36 -13.05
CA PHE A 94 -4.72 -23.64 -12.34
C PHE A 94 -6.18 -24.09 -12.13
N SER A 95 -7.16 -23.38 -12.68
CA SER A 95 -8.59 -23.71 -12.50
C SER A 95 -9.42 -23.29 -13.72
N HIS A 96 -10.64 -23.81 -13.79
CA HIS A 96 -11.63 -23.40 -14.80
C HIS A 96 -12.62 -22.37 -14.25
N THR A 97 -12.51 -22.04 -12.96
CA THR A 97 -13.43 -21.15 -12.24
C THR A 97 -12.70 -19.89 -11.83
N LYS A 98 -13.26 -18.73 -12.20
CA LYS A 98 -12.67 -17.43 -11.87
C LYS A 98 -12.99 -17.08 -10.42
N HIS A 99 -11.98 -17.02 -9.57
CA HIS A 99 -12.06 -16.50 -8.21
C HIS A 99 -11.26 -15.20 -8.10
N VAL A 100 -11.91 -14.16 -7.58
CA VAL A 100 -11.30 -12.85 -7.35
C VAL A 100 -11.34 -12.56 -5.86
N ILE A 101 -10.24 -12.07 -5.30
CA ILE A 101 -10.16 -11.68 -3.90
C ILE A 101 -9.96 -10.18 -3.77
N LEU A 102 -10.75 -9.55 -2.89
CA LEU A 102 -10.81 -8.12 -2.66
C LEU A 102 -10.38 -7.81 -1.23
N HIS A 103 -9.48 -6.85 -1.07
CA HIS A 103 -9.21 -6.26 0.23
C HIS A 103 -10.39 -5.39 0.70
N ASP A 104 -10.71 -5.41 2.00
CA ASP A 104 -11.67 -4.49 2.61
C ASP A 104 -11.16 -3.03 2.57
N HIS A 105 -11.57 -2.30 1.53
CA HIS A 105 -11.23 -0.91 1.33
C HIS A 105 -12.39 -0.16 0.66
N PRO A 106 -12.72 1.10 1.06
CA PRO A 106 -13.81 1.87 0.47
C PRO A 106 -13.74 1.97 -1.07
N ASP A 107 -12.57 2.30 -1.62
CA ASP A 107 -12.38 2.41 -3.08
C ASP A 107 -12.62 1.07 -3.81
N VAL A 108 -12.25 -0.06 -3.20
CA VAL A 108 -12.48 -1.40 -3.77
C VAL A 108 -13.96 -1.77 -3.66
N ALA A 109 -14.60 -1.41 -2.54
CA ALA A 109 -16.03 -1.62 -2.34
C ALA A 109 -16.88 -0.78 -3.32
N ALA A 110 -16.43 0.44 -3.66
CA ALA A 110 -17.08 1.33 -4.63
C ALA A 110 -17.18 0.71 -6.04
N LEU A 111 -16.25 -0.18 -6.40
CA LEU A 111 -16.30 -0.89 -7.68
C LEU A 111 -17.52 -1.82 -7.81
N GLN A 112 -18.12 -2.23 -6.68
CA GLN A 112 -19.32 -3.09 -6.63
C GLN A 112 -19.22 -4.36 -7.50
N LEU A 113 -18.03 -4.97 -7.54
CA LEU A 113 -17.72 -6.08 -8.48
C LEU A 113 -18.66 -7.27 -8.35
N TRP A 114 -19.14 -7.58 -7.14
CA TRP A 114 -20.11 -8.66 -6.91
C TRP A 114 -21.42 -8.46 -7.68
N LYS A 115 -21.88 -7.20 -7.86
CA LYS A 115 -23.06 -6.87 -8.69
C LYS A 115 -22.77 -7.02 -10.17
N ARG A 116 -21.54 -6.69 -10.58
CA ARG A 116 -21.13 -6.73 -11.99
C ARG A 116 -20.97 -8.16 -12.51
N PHE A 117 -20.62 -9.10 -11.63
CA PHE A 117 -20.44 -10.51 -11.97
C PHE A 117 -21.63 -11.43 -11.63
N THR A 118 -22.79 -10.91 -11.25
CA THR A 118 -23.94 -11.74 -10.80
C THR A 118 -24.43 -12.75 -11.85
N ARG A 119 -24.12 -12.54 -13.14
CA ARG A 119 -24.52 -13.44 -14.25
C ARG A 119 -23.33 -14.19 -14.87
N GLU A 120 -22.17 -14.11 -14.25
CA GLU A 120 -20.93 -14.72 -14.75
C GLU A 120 -20.43 -15.75 -13.73
N ALA A 121 -19.68 -16.76 -14.20
CA ALA A 121 -19.05 -17.76 -13.34
C ALA A 121 -17.79 -17.19 -12.65
N VAL A 122 -17.92 -16.03 -12.00
CA VAL A 122 -16.86 -15.35 -11.27
C VAL A 122 -17.28 -15.23 -9.80
N THR A 123 -16.53 -15.88 -8.92
CA THR A 123 -16.72 -15.78 -7.47
C THR A 123 -15.88 -14.64 -6.93
N VAL A 124 -16.50 -13.72 -6.19
CA VAL A 124 -15.82 -12.57 -5.58
C VAL A 124 -15.78 -12.76 -4.07
N HIS A 125 -14.58 -12.78 -3.50
CA HIS A 125 -14.33 -12.89 -2.06
C HIS A 125 -13.90 -11.53 -1.52
N THR A 126 -14.63 -10.98 -0.55
CA THR A 126 -14.11 -9.84 0.22
C THR A 126 -13.46 -10.35 1.49
N THR A 127 -12.21 -9.97 1.72
CA THR A 127 -11.43 -10.43 2.87
C THR A 127 -11.30 -9.37 3.94
N PHE A 128 -11.44 -9.82 5.18
CA PHE A 128 -11.26 -9.03 6.38
C PHE A 128 -10.09 -9.59 7.18
N SER A 129 -9.48 -8.77 8.03
CA SER A 129 -8.35 -9.17 8.88
C SER A 129 -8.66 -10.35 9.82
N SER A 130 -9.94 -10.60 10.12
CA SER A 130 -10.40 -11.72 10.94
C SER A 130 -10.76 -12.99 10.15
N ASP A 131 -10.61 -12.99 8.82
CA ASP A 131 -11.03 -14.11 7.97
C ASP A 131 -10.08 -15.32 8.14
N ARG A 132 -10.60 -16.41 8.73
CA ARG A 132 -9.84 -17.63 8.96
C ARG A 132 -9.51 -18.38 7.66
N GLU A 133 -10.31 -18.17 6.62
CA GLU A 133 -10.16 -18.80 5.31
C GLU A 133 -9.40 -17.91 4.31
N LEU A 134 -8.78 -16.82 4.79
CA LEU A 134 -8.04 -15.87 3.95
C LEU A 134 -7.01 -16.58 3.06
N ARG A 135 -6.30 -17.57 3.62
CA ARG A 135 -5.28 -18.31 2.90
C ARG A 135 -5.89 -19.13 1.76
N GLU A 136 -6.93 -19.90 2.03
CA GLU A 136 -7.62 -20.74 1.04
C GLU A 136 -8.22 -19.88 -0.07
N LYS A 137 -8.89 -18.78 0.28
CA LYS A 137 -9.46 -17.83 -0.69
C LYS A 137 -8.36 -17.20 -1.55
N THR A 138 -7.22 -16.87 -0.96
CA THR A 138 -6.06 -16.33 -1.70
C THR A 138 -5.51 -17.36 -2.67
N ILE A 139 -5.32 -18.62 -2.23
CA ILE A 139 -4.83 -19.70 -3.08
C ILE A 139 -5.80 -19.99 -4.24
N ALA A 140 -7.10 -19.96 -3.98
CA ALA A 140 -8.11 -20.19 -5.01
C ALA A 140 -8.22 -19.04 -6.03
N SER A 141 -7.84 -17.82 -5.64
CA SER A 141 -8.04 -16.62 -6.45
C SER A 141 -6.92 -16.40 -7.45
N PHE A 142 -7.28 -16.15 -8.71
CA PHE A 142 -6.31 -15.88 -9.78
C PHE A 142 -5.98 -14.39 -9.90
N ILE A 143 -6.82 -13.51 -9.35
CA ILE A 143 -6.60 -12.07 -9.25
C ILE A 143 -6.90 -11.60 -7.82
N GLY A 144 -5.96 -10.85 -7.26
CA GLY A 144 -6.14 -10.07 -6.03
C GLY A 144 -6.27 -8.58 -6.34
N ILE A 145 -7.23 -7.91 -5.72
CA ILE A 145 -7.46 -6.47 -5.85
C ILE A 145 -7.26 -5.83 -4.49
N THR A 146 -6.37 -4.84 -4.46
CA THR A 146 -6.02 -4.10 -3.25
C THR A 146 -5.92 -2.61 -3.56
N ALA A 147 -6.06 -1.81 -2.52
CA ALA A 147 -5.83 -0.38 -2.55
C ALA A 147 -4.80 -0.03 -1.46
N PRO A 148 -3.92 0.96 -1.71
CA PRO A 148 -3.02 1.44 -0.68
C PRO A 148 -3.81 2.10 0.45
N ALA A 149 -3.55 1.68 1.69
CA ALA A 149 -4.01 2.44 2.85
C ALA A 149 -3.13 3.70 2.97
N ILE A 150 -3.52 4.77 2.28
CA ILE A 150 -2.82 6.05 2.39
C ILE A 150 -3.29 6.72 3.68
N GLY A 151 -2.68 6.33 4.80
CA GLY A 151 -2.76 7.06 6.05
C GLY A 151 -2.02 8.38 5.90
N VAL A 152 -2.75 9.50 5.95
CA VAL A 152 -2.17 10.82 6.21
C VAL A 152 -2.26 11.11 7.69
#